data_AF-A0A661VP67-F1
#
_entry.id   AF-A0A661VP67-F1
#
_cell.length_a   1.000
_cell.length_b   1.000
_cell.length_c   1.000
_cell.angle_alpha   90.00
_cell.angle_beta   90.00
_cell.angle_gamma   90.00
#
_symmetry.space_group_name_H-M   'P 1'
#
loop_
_entity.id
_entity.type
_entity.pdbx_description
1 polymer ?
#
loop_
_entity_poly.entity_id
_entity_poly.type
_entity_poly.pdbx_seq_one_letter_code
_entity_poly.pdbx_strand_id
1 'polypeptide(L)'
;MGIVFQANKGILELPAAEFEERFREQDLTYRNALIQPGQDVATIKAAELTKGEVEMIMLKLDQMAMSTQHEGIANMVAEEFESILTAIRMVKTETKEPFRGLLGFGAQLDIVWLRPKDIGGSLLNAPGTASKGLYGGTSGGVYTWLNTFTANTAAEVIPEQTMAEEAAVIHLGAIDPVEVPKCNAITFTIAGVSAPAQSLPFNIRQTFSDNSVPFVRFEKPIIIGPEKKQKVEVMPNISGDSKFQLLSFLIAKAESLTA
;
A
#
# COMPACT_ATOMS: atom_id res chain seq x y z
N MET A 1 13.62 10.12 -15.88
CA MET A 1 13.15 10.17 -14.48
C MET A 1 11.68 10.52 -14.53
N GLY A 2 10.87 9.76 -13.80
CA GLY A 2 9.42 9.91 -13.74
C GLY A 2 8.96 10.98 -12.75
N ILE A 3 7.65 11.05 -12.56
CA ILE A 3 6.99 12.07 -11.74
C ILE A 3 7.39 11.93 -10.26
N VAL A 4 7.51 10.70 -9.74
CA VAL A 4 7.81 10.47 -8.32
C VAL A 4 9.18 11.06 -7.97
N PHE A 5 10.18 10.79 -8.82
CA PHE A 5 11.52 11.35 -8.62
C PHE A 5 11.53 12.87 -8.76
N GLN A 6 10.94 13.41 -9.83
CA GLN A 6 10.99 14.86 -10.08
C GLN A 6 10.27 15.67 -9.00
N ALA A 7 9.14 15.18 -8.49
CA ALA A 7 8.38 15.83 -7.44
C ALA A 7 9.12 15.83 -6.09
N ASN A 8 9.92 14.79 -5.83
CA ASN A 8 10.54 14.59 -4.51
C ASN A 8 12.05 14.82 -4.47
N LYS A 9 12.68 15.21 -5.59
CA LYS A 9 14.13 15.45 -5.68
C LYS A 9 14.67 16.44 -4.64
N GLY A 10 13.86 17.39 -4.20
CA GLY A 10 14.22 18.37 -3.19
C GLY A 10 14.67 17.74 -1.87
N ILE A 11 14.22 16.52 -1.56
CA ILE A 11 14.66 15.74 -0.40
C ILE A 11 16.15 15.38 -0.51
N LEU A 12 16.64 15.05 -1.70
CA LEU A 12 18.05 14.71 -1.93
C LEU A 12 18.96 15.95 -1.91
N GLU A 13 18.39 17.10 -2.29
CA GLU A 13 19.05 18.41 -2.32
C GLU A 13 19.16 19.07 -0.94
N LEU A 14 18.55 18.49 0.11
CA LEU A 14 18.67 18.99 1.48
C LEU A 14 20.14 19.05 1.94
N PRO A 15 20.51 20.08 2.74
CA PRO A 15 21.80 20.12 3.43
C PRO A 15 22.05 18.83 4.22
N ALA A 16 23.31 18.37 4.28
CA ALA A 16 23.66 17.09 4.91
C ALA A 16 23.12 16.96 6.35
N ALA A 17 23.30 18.01 7.16
CA ALA A 17 22.81 18.03 8.53
C ALA A 17 21.28 17.90 8.64
N GLU A 18 20.53 18.58 7.75
CA GLU A 18 19.07 18.51 7.73
C GLU A 18 18.58 17.13 7.27
N PHE A 19 19.25 16.55 6.26
CA PHE A 19 18.95 15.20 5.80
C PHE A 19 19.19 14.16 6.91
N GLU A 20 20.33 14.23 7.58
CA GLU A 20 20.68 13.34 8.69
C GLU A 20 19.70 13.46 9.84
N GLU A 21 19.33 14.68 10.24
CA GLU A 21 18.32 14.90 11.29
C GLU A 21 16.96 14.31 10.92
N ARG A 22 16.54 14.47 9.67
CA ARG A 22 15.25 13.99 9.18
C ARG A 22 15.18 12.46 9.07
N PHE A 23 16.29 11.84 8.65
CA PHE A 23 16.35 10.42 8.32
C PHE A 23 17.22 9.58 9.26
N ARG A 24 17.64 10.08 10.42
CA ARG A 24 18.25 9.26 11.49
C ARG A 24 17.24 8.29 12.11
N GLU A 25 17.75 7.24 12.75
CA GLU A 25 16.93 6.38 13.61
C GLU A 25 16.33 7.20 14.75
N GLN A 26 15.00 7.20 14.83
CA GLN A 26 14.26 7.92 15.88
C GLN A 26 12.83 7.40 16.01
N ASP A 27 12.22 7.71 17.15
CA ASP A 27 10.77 7.62 17.29
C ASP A 27 10.14 8.81 16.56
N LEU A 28 9.51 8.54 15.43
CA LEU A 28 8.88 9.51 14.57
C LEU A 28 7.41 9.66 14.94
N THR A 29 7.00 10.89 15.22
CA THR A 29 5.61 11.28 15.37
C THR A 29 5.02 11.57 13.99
N TYR A 30 4.12 10.71 13.49
CA TYR A 30 3.61 10.75 12.12
C TYR A 30 2.07 10.91 12.09
N ARG A 31 1.56 11.80 11.22
CA ARG A 31 0.13 12.18 11.13
C ARG A 31 -0.50 12.03 9.75
N ASN A 32 0.34 11.87 8.73
CA ASN A 32 -0.09 11.91 7.33
C ASN A 32 -0.64 10.56 6.85
N ALA A 33 -0.51 9.49 7.64
CA ALA A 33 -1.09 8.18 7.37
C ALA A 33 -1.92 7.68 8.56
N LEU A 34 -2.92 6.85 8.27
CA LEU A 34 -3.60 6.05 9.28
C LEU A 34 -2.73 4.85 9.63
N ILE A 35 -2.21 4.83 10.86
CA ILE A 35 -1.39 3.73 11.41
C ILE A 35 -2.14 3.01 12.53
N GLN A 36 -2.86 3.77 13.36
CA GLN A 36 -3.71 3.23 14.42
C GLN A 36 -5.07 3.95 14.40
N PRO A 37 -6.19 3.22 14.23
CA PRO A 37 -7.53 3.81 14.27
C PRO A 37 -7.81 4.47 15.62
N GLY A 38 -8.43 5.65 15.57
CA GLY A 38 -8.73 6.46 16.76
C GLY A 38 -7.59 7.34 17.27
N GLN A 39 -6.43 7.35 16.59
CA GLN A 39 -5.32 8.25 16.90
C GLN A 39 -5.05 9.18 15.71
N ASP A 40 -5.00 10.49 15.98
CA ASP A 40 -4.65 11.50 14.96
C ASP A 40 -3.16 11.47 14.60
N VAL A 41 -2.34 10.98 15.54
CA VAL A 41 -0.89 10.96 15.46
C VAL A 41 -0.41 9.64 16.03
N ALA A 42 0.44 8.94 15.29
CA ALA A 42 1.08 7.71 15.73
C ALA A 42 2.58 7.94 15.97
N THR A 43 3.11 7.34 17.02
CA THR A 43 4.55 7.28 17.27
C THR A 43 5.06 5.95 16.75
N ILE A 44 6.02 5.99 15.84
CA ILE A 44 6.59 4.81 15.18
C ILE A 44 8.11 4.84 15.30
N LYS A 45 8.71 3.68 15.52
CA LYS A 45 10.16 3.55 15.48
C LYS A 45 10.61 3.44 14.03
N ALA A 46 11.33 4.45 13.56
CA ALA A 46 11.73 4.56 12.16
C ALA A 46 13.24 4.47 12.02
N ALA A 47 13.74 3.42 11.35
CA ALA A 47 15.16 3.24 11.08
C ALA A 47 15.76 4.36 10.23
N GLU A 48 17.09 4.43 10.18
CA GLU A 48 17.76 5.44 9.37
C GLU A 48 17.64 5.16 7.85
N LEU A 49 17.72 6.21 7.03
CA LEU A 49 17.88 6.10 5.58
C LEU A 49 19.04 6.96 5.10
N THR A 50 19.88 6.38 4.25
CA THR A 50 20.92 7.12 3.54
C THR A 50 20.35 7.82 2.31
N LYS A 51 21.04 8.87 1.80
CA LYS A 51 20.66 9.54 0.54
C LYS A 51 20.56 8.55 -0.63
N GLY A 52 21.49 7.60 -0.72
CA GLY A 52 21.48 6.57 -1.75
C GLY A 52 20.25 5.65 -1.67
N GLU A 53 19.80 5.30 -0.46
CA GLU A 53 18.56 4.53 -0.29
C GLU A 53 17.34 5.34 -0.73
N VAL A 54 17.23 6.60 -0.32
CA VAL A 54 16.12 7.46 -0.73
C VAL A 54 16.06 7.61 -2.24
N GLU A 55 17.19 7.80 -2.91
CA GLU A 55 17.28 7.87 -4.37
C GLU A 55 16.84 6.55 -5.02
N MET A 56 17.32 5.40 -4.52
CA MET A 56 16.90 4.08 -5.02
C MET A 56 15.39 3.84 -4.84
N ILE A 57 14.80 4.30 -3.74
CA ILE A 57 13.36 4.20 -3.51
C ILE A 57 12.60 5.05 -4.53
N MET A 58 13.00 6.31 -4.77
CA MET A 58 12.37 7.17 -5.78
C MET A 58 12.42 6.52 -7.17
N LEU A 59 13.58 5.98 -7.57
CA LEU A 59 13.75 5.32 -8.85
C LEU A 59 12.89 4.06 -8.98
N LYS A 60 12.79 3.26 -7.91
CA LYS A 60 11.94 2.06 -7.90
C LYS A 60 10.46 2.44 -8.02
N LEU A 61 10.00 3.47 -7.30
CA LEU A 61 8.62 3.94 -7.38
C LEU A 61 8.27 4.53 -8.75
N ASP A 62 9.20 5.24 -9.40
CA ASP A 62 9.03 5.70 -10.78
C ASP A 62 8.82 4.53 -11.76
N GLN A 63 9.55 3.43 -11.59
CA GLN A 63 9.39 2.22 -12.42
C GLN A 63 8.06 1.51 -12.14
N MET A 64 7.59 1.55 -10.89
CA MET A 64 6.34 0.91 -10.48
C MET A 64 5.10 1.72 -10.85
N ALA A 65 5.19 3.05 -10.82
CA ALA A 65 4.12 3.99 -11.09
C ALA A 65 4.48 4.88 -12.28
N MET A 66 4.68 4.26 -13.45
CA MET A 66 5.06 4.99 -14.66
C MET A 66 3.94 5.93 -15.08
N SER A 67 4.24 7.23 -15.19
CA SER A 67 3.27 8.25 -15.58
C SER A 67 2.67 8.03 -16.97
N THR A 68 3.41 7.39 -17.87
CA THR A 68 2.94 7.00 -19.21
C THR A 68 1.84 5.93 -19.16
N GLN A 69 1.74 5.16 -18.07
CA GLN A 69 0.68 4.17 -17.89
C GLN A 69 -0.55 4.79 -17.23
N HIS A 70 -0.35 5.51 -16.12
CA HIS A 70 -1.44 6.19 -15.42
C HIS A 70 -0.92 7.36 -14.59
N GLU A 71 -1.04 8.58 -15.12
CA GLU A 71 -0.55 9.80 -14.48
C GLU A 71 -1.14 10.02 -13.08
N GLY A 72 -2.45 9.78 -12.90
CA GLY A 72 -3.10 9.91 -11.59
C GLY A 72 -2.50 9.01 -10.49
N ILE A 73 -2.09 7.78 -10.84
CA ILE A 73 -1.45 6.86 -9.88
C ILE A 73 -0.02 7.33 -9.60
N ALA A 74 0.71 7.78 -10.63
CA ALA A 74 2.05 8.34 -10.46
C ALA A 74 2.04 9.57 -9.54
N ASN A 75 1.08 10.48 -9.71
CA ASN A 75 0.91 11.65 -8.85
C ASN A 75 0.55 11.25 -7.41
N MET A 76 -0.37 10.31 -7.21
CA MET A 76 -0.68 9.79 -5.87
C MET A 76 0.56 9.21 -5.18
N VAL A 77 1.35 8.40 -5.89
CA VAL A 77 2.58 7.81 -5.34
C VAL A 77 3.62 8.89 -5.03
N ALA A 78 3.71 9.93 -5.88
CA ALA A 78 4.61 11.06 -5.66
C ALA A 78 4.21 11.89 -4.43
N GLU A 79 2.92 12.17 -4.25
CA GLU A 79 2.38 12.91 -3.10
C GLU A 79 2.51 12.11 -1.79
N GLU A 80 2.36 10.79 -1.86
CA GLU A 80 2.45 9.89 -0.70
C GLU A 80 3.85 9.34 -0.45
N PHE A 81 4.87 9.91 -1.10
CA PHE A 81 6.24 9.44 -1.01
C PHE A 81 6.77 9.37 0.43
N GLU A 82 6.46 10.36 1.26
CA GLU A 82 6.86 10.34 2.67
C GLU A 82 6.20 9.21 3.47
N SER A 83 4.94 8.88 3.17
CA SER A 83 4.22 7.77 3.81
C SER A 83 4.83 6.43 3.40
N ILE A 84 5.26 6.31 2.14
CA ILE A 84 5.97 5.12 1.64
C ILE A 84 7.36 4.99 2.28
N LEU A 85 8.13 6.08 2.37
CA LEU A 85 9.41 6.09 3.08
C LEU A 85 9.23 5.66 4.54
N THR A 86 8.18 6.15 5.18
CA THR A 86 7.85 5.81 6.56
C THR A 86 7.60 4.31 6.72
N ALA A 87 6.80 3.70 5.83
CA ALA A 87 6.56 2.27 5.85
C ALA A 87 7.85 1.45 5.62
N ILE A 88 8.74 1.89 4.73
CA ILE A 88 10.05 1.24 4.51
C ILE A 88 10.92 1.32 5.76
N ARG A 89 10.95 2.48 6.42
CA ARG A 89 11.70 2.67 7.66
C ARG A 89 11.21 1.79 8.80
N MET A 90 9.89 1.52 8.87
CA MET A 90 9.34 0.58 9.85
C MET A 90 9.85 -0.85 9.60
N VAL A 91 9.83 -1.33 8.36
CA VAL A 91 10.36 -2.68 8.04
C VAL A 91 11.87 -2.77 8.24
N LYS A 92 12.60 -1.69 7.93
CA LYS A 92 14.03 -1.58 8.18
C LYS A 92 14.38 -1.61 9.67
N THR A 93 13.48 -1.13 10.54
CA THR A 93 13.66 -1.26 11.99
C THR A 93 13.73 -2.72 12.42
N GLU A 94 12.93 -3.59 11.81
CA GLU A 94 12.91 -5.02 12.18
C GLU A 94 14.03 -5.80 11.48
N THR A 95 14.17 -5.61 10.17
CA THR A 95 15.14 -6.39 9.37
C THR A 95 16.58 -5.96 9.54
N LYS A 96 16.84 -4.68 9.84
CA LYS A 96 18.18 -4.03 9.83
C LYS A 96 18.90 -4.08 8.48
N GLU A 97 18.20 -4.40 7.40
CA GLU A 97 18.77 -4.55 6.07
C GLU A 97 18.61 -3.26 5.25
N PRO A 98 19.57 -2.91 4.38
CA PRO A 98 19.48 -1.72 3.55
C PRO A 98 18.47 -1.92 2.42
N PHE A 99 17.83 -0.82 1.99
CA PHE A 99 17.02 -0.83 0.78
C PHE A 99 17.90 -0.89 -0.47
N ARG A 100 17.64 -1.86 -1.34
CA ARG A 100 18.39 -2.04 -2.61
C ARG A 100 17.50 -2.09 -3.85
N GLY A 101 16.17 -2.10 -3.67
CA GLY A 101 15.23 -1.97 -4.78
C GLY A 101 15.44 -3.05 -5.84
N LEU A 102 15.51 -2.64 -7.12
CA LEU A 102 15.74 -3.55 -8.26
C LEU A 102 17.06 -4.36 -8.17
N LEU A 103 18.06 -3.85 -7.43
CA LEU A 103 19.33 -4.55 -7.21
C LEU A 103 19.30 -5.43 -5.95
N GLY A 104 18.16 -5.46 -5.25
CA GLY A 104 17.95 -6.23 -4.03
C GLY A 104 17.98 -7.73 -4.29
N PHE A 105 18.74 -8.46 -3.46
CA PHE A 105 18.71 -9.91 -3.40
C PHE A 105 18.79 -10.41 -1.95
N GLY A 106 18.23 -11.60 -1.70
CA GLY A 106 18.25 -12.24 -0.38
C GLY A 106 17.53 -11.39 0.66
N ALA A 107 18.23 -11.08 1.75
CA ALA A 107 17.69 -10.33 2.89
C ALA A 107 17.49 -8.83 2.63
N GLN A 108 17.98 -8.28 1.53
CA GLN A 108 17.87 -6.84 1.25
C GLN A 108 16.42 -6.40 1.06
N LEU A 109 16.09 -5.18 1.45
CA LEU A 109 14.73 -4.66 1.35
C LEU A 109 14.37 -4.26 -0.09
N ASP A 110 13.16 -4.61 -0.48
CA ASP A 110 12.52 -4.19 -1.73
C ASP A 110 11.02 -3.88 -1.50
N ILE A 111 10.39 -3.29 -2.51
CA ILE A 111 8.99 -2.90 -2.53
C ILE A 111 8.35 -3.34 -3.86
N VAL A 112 7.16 -3.91 -3.77
CA VAL A 112 6.37 -4.38 -4.93
C VAL A 112 4.91 -3.97 -4.78
N TRP A 113 4.17 -3.93 -5.88
CA TRP A 113 2.71 -3.84 -5.81
C TRP A 113 2.18 -5.09 -5.11
N LEU A 114 1.25 -4.94 -4.17
CA LEU A 114 0.58 -6.07 -3.54
C LEU A 114 -0.19 -6.83 -4.61
N ARG A 115 0.14 -8.11 -4.81
CA ARG A 115 -0.53 -8.96 -5.79
C ARG A 115 -1.61 -9.80 -5.11
N PRO A 116 -2.64 -10.22 -5.86
CA PRO A 116 -3.62 -11.21 -5.42
C PRO A 116 -3.02 -12.42 -4.68
N LYS A 117 -1.91 -12.98 -5.19
CA LYS A 117 -1.27 -14.16 -4.60
C LYS A 117 -0.63 -13.90 -3.23
N ASP A 118 -0.31 -12.64 -2.92
CA ASP A 118 0.32 -12.26 -1.66
C ASP A 118 -0.74 -12.20 -0.54
N ILE A 119 -2.02 -11.99 -0.90
CA ILE A 119 -3.16 -12.05 0.03
C ILE A 119 -3.42 -13.50 0.41
N GLY A 120 -3.25 -13.81 1.69
CA GLY A 120 -3.28 -15.19 2.16
C GLY A 120 -1.90 -15.86 2.20
N GLY A 121 -0.87 -15.20 1.63
CA GLY A 121 0.51 -15.68 1.63
C GLY A 121 1.22 -15.49 2.96
N SER A 122 2.44 -16.04 3.09
CA SER A 122 3.22 -16.05 4.33
C SER A 122 3.66 -14.66 4.84
N LEU A 123 3.59 -13.63 4.00
CA LEU A 123 3.91 -12.25 4.39
C LEU A 123 2.74 -11.55 5.07
N LEU A 124 1.51 -11.93 4.72
CA LEU A 124 0.29 -11.36 5.31
C LEU A 124 -0.36 -12.33 6.31
N ASN A 125 0.12 -13.57 6.43
CA ASN A 125 -0.38 -14.54 7.39
C ASN A 125 0.74 -15.38 8.01
N ALA A 126 0.52 -15.77 9.27
CA ALA A 126 1.33 -16.80 9.90
C ALA A 126 1.25 -18.12 9.10
N PRO A 127 2.35 -18.90 9.05
CA PRO A 127 2.37 -20.20 8.39
C PRO A 127 1.20 -21.10 8.82
N GLY A 128 0.45 -21.63 7.86
CA GLY A 128 -0.69 -22.52 8.10
C GLY A 128 -2.07 -21.83 8.19
N THR A 129 -2.14 -20.50 8.17
CA THR A 129 -3.41 -19.76 8.13
C THR A 129 -3.76 -19.36 6.70
N ALA A 130 -4.10 -20.32 5.85
CA ALA A 130 -4.55 -20.03 4.49
C ALA A 130 -6.01 -19.56 4.49
N SER A 131 -6.24 -18.28 4.76
CA SER A 131 -7.58 -17.68 4.76
C SER A 131 -7.80 -16.79 3.55
N LYS A 132 -8.74 -17.27 2.73
CA LYS A 132 -9.24 -16.77 1.44
C LYS A 132 -9.70 -15.32 1.52
N GLY A 133 -9.00 -14.41 0.85
CA GLY A 133 -9.58 -13.12 0.48
C GLY A 133 -10.38 -13.21 -0.81
N LEU A 134 -10.98 -12.10 -1.23
CA LEU A 134 -11.68 -11.97 -2.52
C LEU A 134 -10.85 -12.47 -3.72
N TYR A 135 -9.52 -12.53 -3.58
CA TYR A 135 -8.59 -13.03 -4.59
C TYR A 135 -7.90 -14.35 -4.25
N GLY A 136 -7.99 -14.82 -3.01
CA GLY A 136 -7.39 -16.06 -2.53
C GLY A 136 -8.42 -17.16 -2.54
N GLY A 137 -8.39 -18.04 -3.53
CA GLY A 137 -9.39 -19.08 -3.66
C GLY A 137 -9.19 -20.29 -2.77
N THR A 138 -10.25 -21.11 -2.72
CA THR A 138 -10.16 -22.43 -2.09
C THR A 138 -9.07 -23.24 -2.79
N SER A 139 -8.14 -23.82 -2.04
CA SER A 139 -7.07 -24.68 -2.56
C SER A 139 -6.04 -23.98 -3.46
N GLY A 140 -5.71 -22.71 -3.19
CA GLY A 140 -4.66 -22.00 -3.91
C GLY A 140 -5.04 -21.54 -5.32
N GLY A 141 -6.32 -21.62 -5.68
CA GLY A 141 -6.82 -21.01 -6.91
C GLY A 141 -6.76 -19.48 -6.80
N VAL A 142 -6.12 -18.81 -7.75
CA VAL A 142 -6.22 -17.34 -7.86
C VAL A 142 -7.56 -17.02 -8.52
N TYR A 143 -8.52 -16.48 -7.77
CA TYR A 143 -9.79 -16.07 -8.39
C TYR A 143 -9.53 -14.87 -9.31
N THR A 144 -10.16 -14.92 -10.47
CA THR A 144 -10.13 -13.85 -11.46
C THR A 144 -10.62 -12.55 -10.83
N TRP A 145 -10.04 -11.42 -11.25
CA TRP A 145 -10.34 -10.06 -10.78
C TRP A 145 -11.82 -9.65 -10.82
N LEU A 146 -12.71 -10.41 -11.47
CA LEU A 146 -14.14 -10.14 -11.56
C LEU A 146 -14.86 -10.76 -10.36
N ASN A 147 -15.52 -9.94 -9.56
CA ASN A 147 -16.28 -10.38 -8.39
C ASN A 147 -17.72 -9.87 -8.46
N THR A 148 -18.67 -10.78 -8.19
CA THR A 148 -20.08 -10.44 -8.06
C THR A 148 -20.33 -9.95 -6.64
N PHE A 149 -20.66 -8.67 -6.51
CA PHE A 149 -21.03 -8.06 -5.25
C PHE A 149 -22.54 -8.08 -5.03
N THR A 150 -22.94 -8.16 -3.77
CA THR A 150 -24.32 -7.98 -3.33
C THR A 150 -24.47 -6.61 -2.71
N ALA A 151 -25.46 -5.83 -3.17
CA ALA A 151 -25.74 -4.50 -2.65
C ALA A 151 -25.90 -4.52 -1.11
N ASN A 152 -25.34 -3.50 -0.46
CA ASN A 152 -25.42 -3.25 0.98
C ASN A 152 -24.90 -4.40 1.85
N THR A 153 -24.06 -5.27 1.29
CA THR A 153 -23.43 -6.37 2.02
C THR A 153 -21.92 -6.19 2.00
N ALA A 154 -21.32 -6.03 3.18
CA ALA A 154 -19.87 -5.91 3.29
C ALA A 154 -19.18 -7.12 2.66
N ALA A 155 -18.21 -6.87 1.79
CA ALA A 155 -17.40 -7.89 1.15
C ALA A 155 -15.95 -7.75 1.59
N GLU A 156 -15.37 -8.83 2.10
CA GLU A 156 -13.97 -8.86 2.54
C GLU A 156 -13.03 -8.93 1.33
N VAL A 157 -12.29 -7.84 1.09
CA VAL A 157 -11.25 -7.79 0.05
C VAL A 157 -9.96 -8.41 0.56
N ILE A 158 -9.59 -8.05 1.80
CA ILE A 158 -8.53 -8.69 2.58
C ILE A 158 -9.20 -9.17 3.87
N PRO A 159 -9.26 -10.49 4.13
CA PRO A 159 -9.84 -11.01 5.36
C PRO A 159 -8.93 -10.65 6.54
N GLU A 160 -9.30 -11.00 7.77
CA GLU A 160 -8.38 -10.77 8.89
C GLU A 160 -7.07 -11.55 8.68
N GLN A 161 -5.97 -10.81 8.63
CA GLN A 161 -4.64 -11.28 8.28
C GLN A 161 -3.61 -10.59 9.18
N THR A 162 -2.52 -11.29 9.53
CA THR A 162 -1.47 -10.78 10.42
C THR A 162 -0.16 -10.62 9.66
N MET A 163 0.32 -9.40 9.54
CA MET A 163 1.60 -9.11 8.88
C MET A 163 2.75 -9.87 9.54
N ALA A 164 3.68 -10.36 8.71
CA ALA A 164 4.94 -10.91 9.21
C ALA A 164 5.77 -9.83 9.93
N GLU A 165 6.68 -10.28 10.80
CA GLU A 165 7.62 -9.42 11.54
C GLU A 165 8.48 -8.53 10.62
N GLU A 166 8.75 -8.99 9.41
CA GLU A 166 9.65 -8.32 8.46
C GLU A 166 8.90 -7.75 7.25
N ALA A 167 7.61 -7.43 7.41
CA ALA A 167 6.77 -6.96 6.31
C ALA A 167 5.86 -5.81 6.72
N ALA A 168 5.59 -4.92 5.77
CA ALA A 168 4.58 -3.88 5.89
C ALA A 168 3.79 -3.72 4.59
N VAL A 169 2.55 -3.27 4.71
CA VAL A 169 1.71 -2.89 3.58
C VAL A 169 1.31 -1.43 3.72
N ILE A 170 1.36 -0.68 2.63
CA ILE A 170 0.77 0.65 2.54
C ILE A 170 -0.32 0.67 1.46
N HIS A 171 -1.54 1.03 1.85
CA HIS A 171 -2.68 1.18 0.96
C HIS A 171 -2.86 2.67 0.61
N LEU A 172 -2.88 3.00 -0.68
CA LEU A 172 -2.90 4.38 -1.17
C LEU A 172 -4.22 4.75 -1.86
N GLY A 173 -4.85 3.76 -2.51
CA GLY A 173 -6.10 3.97 -3.22
C GLY A 173 -6.65 2.67 -3.77
N ALA A 174 -7.58 2.80 -4.70
CA ALA A 174 -8.18 1.68 -5.41
C ALA A 174 -8.46 2.04 -6.87
N ILE A 175 -8.54 1.01 -7.71
CA ILE A 175 -9.04 1.09 -9.08
C ILE A 175 -10.21 0.14 -9.26
N ASP A 176 -11.09 0.47 -10.20
CA ASP A 176 -12.11 -0.46 -10.67
C ASP A 176 -12.29 -0.27 -12.18
N PRO A 177 -11.68 -1.13 -13.02
CA PRO A 177 -11.70 -0.99 -14.48
C PRO A 177 -13.04 -1.36 -15.12
N VAL A 178 -14.10 -1.62 -14.34
CA VAL A 178 -15.45 -1.78 -14.91
C VAL A 178 -16.11 -0.44 -15.19
N GLU A 179 -17.03 -0.42 -16.15
CA GLU A 179 -17.72 0.81 -16.54
C GLU A 179 -18.51 1.42 -15.36
N VAL A 180 -19.19 0.60 -14.58
CA VAL A 180 -19.99 1.07 -13.43
C VAL A 180 -19.49 0.38 -12.16
N PRO A 181 -18.49 0.94 -11.47
CA PRO A 181 -17.99 0.43 -10.20
C PRO A 181 -19.12 0.22 -9.19
N LYS A 182 -19.07 -0.91 -8.48
CA LYS A 182 -20.14 -1.32 -7.55
C LYS A 182 -19.86 -0.92 -6.10
N CYS A 183 -18.60 -0.69 -5.77
CA CYS A 183 -18.17 -0.33 -4.42
C CYS A 183 -18.21 1.20 -4.25
N ASN A 184 -18.82 1.68 -3.16
CA ASN A 184 -18.92 3.11 -2.88
C ASN A 184 -18.24 3.52 -1.56
N ALA A 185 -17.84 2.55 -0.72
CA ALA A 185 -17.06 2.81 0.47
C ALA A 185 -16.13 1.63 0.80
N ILE A 186 -15.10 1.93 1.60
CA ILE A 186 -14.12 0.98 2.10
C ILE A 186 -13.88 1.21 3.59
N THR A 187 -13.72 0.14 4.34
CA THR A 187 -13.43 0.15 5.77
C THR A 187 -12.14 -0.63 6.02
N PHE A 188 -11.27 -0.06 6.85
CA PHE A 188 -10.06 -0.70 7.31
C PHE A 188 -10.20 -1.01 8.81
N THR A 189 -9.91 -2.24 9.19
CA THR A 189 -9.78 -2.64 10.59
C THR A 189 -8.32 -2.97 10.86
N ILE A 190 -7.72 -2.31 11.84
CA ILE A 190 -6.32 -2.49 12.22
C ILE A 190 -6.28 -2.89 13.69
N ALA A 191 -5.61 -4.00 14.00
CA ALA A 191 -5.51 -4.54 15.35
C ALA A 191 -6.88 -4.67 16.06
N GLY A 192 -7.92 -5.05 15.32
CA GLY A 192 -9.29 -5.25 15.82
C GLY A 192 -10.11 -3.96 15.98
N VAL A 193 -9.56 -2.79 15.66
CA VAL A 193 -10.28 -1.50 15.70
C VAL A 193 -10.62 -1.07 14.28
N SER A 194 -11.89 -0.83 13.99
CA SER A 194 -12.32 -0.33 12.68
C SER A 194 -12.17 1.19 12.60
N ALA A 195 -11.52 1.65 11.53
CA ALA A 195 -11.51 3.05 11.15
C ALA A 195 -12.87 3.46 10.55
N PRO A 196 -13.20 4.76 10.54
CA PRO A 196 -14.33 5.27 9.79
C PRO A 196 -14.26 4.85 8.32
N ALA A 197 -15.40 4.51 7.73
CA ALA A 197 -15.48 4.15 6.33
C ALA A 197 -15.08 5.34 5.46
N GLN A 198 -14.22 5.12 4.47
CA GLN A 198 -13.85 6.11 3.47
C GLN A 198 -14.72 5.95 2.24
N SER A 199 -15.17 7.08 1.68
CA SER A 199 -15.96 7.06 0.45
C SER A 199 -15.08 6.73 -0.76
N LEU A 200 -15.63 5.98 -1.72
CA LEU A 200 -15.00 5.64 -2.98
C LEU A 200 -15.73 6.34 -4.14
N PRO A 201 -15.45 7.63 -4.40
CA PRO A 201 -16.15 8.40 -5.42
C PRO A 201 -15.64 8.07 -6.83
N PHE A 202 -15.75 6.80 -7.26
CA PHE A 202 -15.43 6.38 -8.63
C PHE A 202 -16.26 7.13 -9.69
N ASN A 203 -17.39 7.70 -9.28
CA ASN A 203 -18.30 8.48 -10.12
C ASN A 203 -17.77 9.87 -10.51
N ILE A 204 -16.59 10.29 -10.05
CA ILE A 204 -15.89 11.46 -10.59
C ILE A 204 -15.23 11.07 -11.93
N ARG A 205 -16.05 10.61 -12.88
CA ARG A 205 -15.67 10.36 -14.28
C ARG A 205 -15.34 11.66 -15.03
N GLN A 206 -15.68 12.83 -14.47
CA GLN A 206 -15.59 14.11 -15.18
C GLN A 206 -14.16 14.67 -15.33
N THR A 207 -13.15 14.10 -14.66
CA THR A 207 -11.75 14.52 -14.76
C THR A 207 -10.85 13.59 -15.56
N PHE A 208 -11.36 12.45 -16.01
CA PHE A 208 -10.59 11.46 -16.75
C PHE A 208 -11.30 11.13 -18.06
N SER A 209 -10.55 11.03 -19.16
CA SER A 209 -11.11 10.70 -20.47
C SER A 209 -11.91 9.39 -20.42
N ASP A 210 -12.87 9.19 -21.32
CA ASP A 210 -13.70 7.98 -21.41
C ASP A 210 -12.88 6.67 -21.56
N ASN A 211 -11.58 6.78 -21.83
CA ASN A 211 -10.63 5.67 -21.96
C ASN A 211 -9.78 5.40 -20.70
N SER A 212 -9.99 6.15 -19.61
CA SER A 212 -9.18 6.04 -18.39
C SER A 212 -9.83 5.11 -17.37
N VAL A 213 -9.01 4.27 -16.73
CA VAL A 213 -9.45 3.36 -15.67
C VAL A 213 -9.92 4.19 -14.46
N PRO A 214 -11.13 3.97 -13.93
CA PRO A 214 -11.58 4.62 -12.70
C PRO A 214 -10.59 4.36 -11.54
N PHE A 215 -10.10 5.45 -10.96
CA PHE A 215 -9.13 5.45 -9.87
C PHE A 215 -9.61 6.39 -8.76
N VAL A 216 -9.40 5.97 -7.51
CA VAL A 216 -9.70 6.75 -6.30
C VAL A 216 -8.50 6.68 -5.36
N ARG A 217 -8.06 7.83 -4.86
CA ARG A 217 -7.10 7.95 -3.75
C ARG A 217 -7.86 7.90 -2.42
N PHE A 218 -7.27 7.27 -1.40
CA PHE A 218 -7.80 7.31 -0.04
C PHE A 218 -7.59 8.67 0.60
N GLU A 219 -8.48 9.06 1.53
CA GLU A 219 -8.39 10.34 2.23
C GLU A 219 -7.07 10.48 2.99
N LYS A 220 -6.59 9.37 3.55
CA LYS A 220 -5.24 9.18 4.04
C LYS A 220 -4.74 7.81 3.63
N PRO A 221 -3.45 7.65 3.30
CA PRO A 221 -2.85 6.33 3.14
C PRO A 221 -2.94 5.54 4.45
N ILE A 222 -3.02 4.23 4.34
CA ILE A 222 -3.14 3.32 5.47
C ILE A 222 -1.87 2.49 5.53
N ILE A 223 -1.11 2.58 6.63
CA ILE A 223 0.12 1.80 6.82
C ILE A 223 -0.16 0.70 7.83
N ILE A 224 -0.01 -0.54 7.39
CA ILE A 224 -0.01 -1.72 8.24
C ILE A 224 1.44 -2.14 8.45
N GLY A 225 1.96 -1.85 9.64
CA GLY A 225 3.32 -2.20 10.02
C GLY A 225 3.52 -3.70 10.36
N PRO A 226 4.75 -4.07 10.69
CA PRO A 226 5.11 -5.38 11.21
C PRO A 226 4.19 -5.89 12.33
N GLU A 227 3.86 -7.18 12.29
CA GLU A 227 3.06 -7.91 13.29
C GLU A 227 1.63 -7.37 13.52
N LYS A 228 1.20 -6.36 12.75
CA LYS A 228 -0.15 -5.81 12.89
C LYS A 228 -1.15 -6.67 12.13
N LYS A 229 -2.33 -6.82 12.75
CA LYS A 229 -3.51 -7.38 12.11
C LYS A 229 -4.18 -6.34 11.23
N GLN A 230 -4.64 -6.77 10.06
CA GLN A 230 -5.47 -5.96 9.17
C GLN A 230 -6.66 -6.76 8.67
N LYS A 231 -7.75 -6.05 8.37
CA LYS A 231 -8.90 -6.52 7.58
C LYS A 231 -9.39 -5.36 6.73
N VAL A 232 -9.73 -5.64 5.48
CA VAL A 232 -10.22 -4.64 4.52
C VAL A 232 -11.55 -5.09 3.93
N GLU A 233 -12.57 -4.29 4.13
CA GLU A 233 -13.94 -4.54 3.67
C GLU A 233 -14.36 -3.44 2.71
N VAL A 234 -15.02 -3.81 1.61
CA VAL A 234 -15.70 -2.86 0.73
C VAL A 234 -17.20 -2.99 0.90
N MET A 235 -17.88 -1.85 0.74
CA MET A 235 -19.33 -1.75 0.76
C MET A 235 -19.82 -1.52 -0.67
N PRO A 236 -20.54 -2.49 -1.27
CA PRO A 236 -21.19 -2.31 -2.55
C PRO A 236 -22.51 -1.55 -2.39
N ASN A 237 -22.76 -0.53 -3.21
CA ASN A 237 -24.06 0.15 -3.22
C ASN A 237 -25.09 -0.52 -4.14
N ILE A 238 -24.61 -1.24 -5.16
CA ILE A 238 -25.42 -1.88 -6.19
C ILE A 238 -24.86 -3.29 -6.42
N SER A 239 -25.75 -4.27 -6.64
CA SER A 239 -25.35 -5.64 -6.95
C SER A 239 -24.78 -5.76 -8.36
N GLY A 240 -23.88 -6.70 -8.57
CA GLY A 240 -23.33 -7.05 -9.88
C GLY A 240 -21.81 -7.12 -9.86
N ASP A 241 -21.24 -7.28 -11.04
CA ASP A 241 -19.82 -7.55 -11.15
C ASP A 241 -18.98 -6.27 -11.12
N SER A 242 -17.89 -6.30 -10.38
CA SER A 242 -16.86 -5.27 -10.35
C SER A 242 -15.46 -5.90 -10.34
N LYS A 243 -14.46 -5.13 -10.76
CA LYS A 243 -13.05 -5.52 -10.76
C LYS A 243 -12.25 -4.65 -9.81
N PHE A 244 -12.82 -4.36 -8.64
CA PHE A 244 -12.14 -3.63 -7.57
C PHE A 244 -10.71 -4.16 -7.36
N GLN A 245 -9.72 -3.27 -7.26
CA GLN A 245 -8.34 -3.61 -6.93
C GLN A 245 -7.78 -2.55 -6.00
N LEU A 246 -7.04 -2.97 -4.98
CA LEU A 246 -6.31 -2.05 -4.12
C LEU A 246 -5.00 -1.63 -4.79
N LEU A 247 -4.71 -0.34 -4.77
CA LEU A 247 -3.39 0.20 -5.06
C LEU A 247 -2.61 0.22 -3.76
N SER A 248 -1.81 -0.81 -3.55
CA SER A 248 -1.08 -1.01 -2.30
C SER A 248 0.32 -1.51 -2.57
N PHE A 249 1.28 -1.05 -1.78
CA PHE A 249 2.63 -1.58 -1.82
C PHE A 249 2.86 -2.55 -0.68
N LEU A 250 3.56 -3.65 -1.00
CA LEU A 250 4.09 -4.60 -0.05
C LEU A 250 5.60 -4.38 0.05
N ILE A 251 6.09 -4.22 1.27
CA ILE A 251 7.51 -4.01 1.59
C ILE A 251 7.96 -5.18 2.45
N ALA A 252 9.03 -5.86 2.02
CA ALA A 252 9.65 -6.96 2.75
C ALA A 252 11.07 -7.21 2.21
N LYS A 253 11.73 -8.26 2.71
CA LYS A 253 12.96 -8.78 2.11
C LYS A 253 12.72 -9.29 0.69
N ALA A 254 13.67 -9.06 -0.21
CA ALA A 254 13.57 -9.40 -1.63
C ALA A 254 13.31 -10.91 -1.86
N GLU A 255 13.93 -11.78 -1.05
CA GLU A 255 13.69 -13.22 -1.11
C GLU A 255 12.24 -13.61 -0.81
N SER A 256 11.55 -12.86 0.04
CA SER A 256 10.16 -13.15 0.40
C SER A 256 9.16 -12.61 -0.62
N LEU A 257 9.53 -11.60 -1.42
CA LEU A 257 8.68 -11.01 -2.45
C LEU A 257 8.69 -11.78 -3.78
N THR A 258 9.71 -12.61 -3.98
CA THR A 258 9.92 -13.41 -5.20
C THR A 258 9.33 -14.82 -5.14
N ALA A 259 9.08 -15.34 -3.93
CA ALA A 259 8.36 -16.59 -3.69
C ALA A 259 6.89 -16.52 -4.16
#